data_AF-A0A8T9CAS2-F1
#
_entry.id   AF-A0A8T9CAS2-F1
#
_cell.length_a   1.000
_cell.length_b   1.000
_cell.length_c   1.000
_cell.angle_alpha   90.00
_cell.angle_beta   90.00
_cell.angle_gamma   90.00
#
_symmetry.space_group_name_H-M   'P 1'
#
loop_
_entity.id
_entity.type
_entity.pdbx_description
1 polymer ?
#
loop_
_entity_poly.entity_id
_entity_poly.type
_entity_poly.pdbx_seq_one_letter_code
_entity_poly.pdbx_strand_id
1 'polypeptide(L)'
;MSYVTPPSEGLGSNFNYFLADGGAAITGLNVEITFAKALISTSNGFGFQLNGYAQELSGAPSTTPNWQQYVVFTEPGDKTLYGIIDNWKGTVPAGTDAQIINSESTITTLATANTIPAGATINIAPIFSSTSVITGVTYTYTPPGGTAKTNTVTLTSLDVYGTSKKVTAAYESPISAFTLNIVGDYDGNDGVFSSGSGTIVYKATQPLTVLTKEPTYTAFQDGTGETANTVYGELPVSNSATITQTWSVSSEAPANFGPAVGHKLPIPSSAAQSKRSAPIPRHIVRMNEEEYEQVNKA
;
A
#
# COMPACT_ATOMS: atom_id res chain seq x y z
N MET A 1 2.67 9.75 28.71
CA MET A 1 2.04 9.95 27.39
C MET A 1 0.80 9.09 27.36
N SER A 2 -0.34 9.60 26.86
CA SER A 2 -1.53 8.81 26.61
C SER A 2 -1.43 8.16 25.24
N TYR A 3 -1.71 6.86 25.17
CA TYR A 3 -1.80 6.12 23.91
C TYR A 3 -3.25 6.14 23.40
N VAL A 4 -3.40 6.08 22.08
CA VAL A 4 -4.70 5.79 21.48
C VAL A 4 -5.02 4.32 21.76
N THR A 5 -6.26 4.02 22.15
CA THR A 5 -6.70 2.63 22.31
C THR A 5 -6.53 1.90 20.97
N PRO A 6 -6.01 0.65 20.94
CA PRO A 6 -5.99 -0.15 19.71
C PRO A 6 -7.36 -0.23 19.01
N PRO A 7 -7.40 -0.36 17.67
CA PRO A 7 -8.60 -0.80 16.96
C PRO A 7 -9.20 -2.07 17.59
N SER A 8 -10.52 -2.26 17.46
CA SER A 8 -11.21 -3.44 18.00
C SER A 8 -10.67 -4.76 17.44
N GLU A 9 -10.19 -4.71 16.22
CA GLU A 9 -9.58 -5.77 15.45
C GLU A 9 -8.14 -6.05 15.91
N GLY A 10 -7.51 -5.12 16.63
CA GLY A 10 -6.15 -5.22 17.14
C GLY A 10 -5.10 -4.45 16.33
N LEU A 11 -3.84 -4.71 16.65
CA LEU A 11 -2.67 -4.12 15.99
C LEU A 11 -1.74 -5.21 15.47
N GLY A 12 -2.11 -5.78 14.32
CA GLY A 12 -1.30 -6.79 13.66
C GLY A 12 -1.86 -7.16 12.30
N SER A 13 -1.05 -7.85 11.50
CA SER A 13 -1.42 -8.27 10.15
C SER A 13 -1.83 -7.05 9.28
N ASN A 14 -3.00 -7.13 8.65
CA ASN A 14 -3.68 -6.09 7.89
C ASN A 14 -4.46 -5.07 8.75
N PHE A 15 -4.43 -5.16 10.08
CA PHE A 15 -5.06 -4.18 10.96
C PHE A 15 -4.02 -3.28 11.64
N ASN A 16 -4.14 -1.99 11.40
CA ASN A 16 -3.30 -0.95 12.01
C ASN A 16 -4.14 0.33 12.19
N TYR A 17 -3.57 1.35 12.84
CA TYR A 17 -4.18 2.67 12.94
C TYR A 17 -4.33 3.34 11.58
N PHE A 18 -5.38 4.16 11.47
CA PHE A 18 -5.48 5.17 10.43
C PHE A 18 -4.73 6.43 10.88
N LEU A 19 -3.94 7.00 9.97
CA LEU A 19 -3.30 8.30 10.13
C LEU A 19 -3.97 9.28 9.18
N ALA A 20 -4.47 10.40 9.71
CA ALA A 20 -5.28 11.33 8.93
C ALA A 20 -5.13 12.78 9.38
N ASP A 21 -5.58 13.72 8.55
CA ASP A 21 -5.62 15.16 8.86
C ASP A 21 -7.03 15.74 8.78
N GLY A 22 -7.98 15.13 9.50
CA GLY A 22 -9.34 15.67 9.64
C GLY A 22 -10.12 15.89 8.34
N GLY A 23 -9.79 15.13 7.29
CA GLY A 23 -10.39 15.25 5.95
C GLY A 23 -9.63 16.15 4.98
N ALA A 24 -8.58 16.84 5.43
CA ALA A 24 -7.69 17.59 4.53
C ALA A 24 -6.79 16.64 3.71
N ALA A 25 -6.34 17.13 2.56
CA ALA A 25 -5.39 16.41 1.72
C ALA A 25 -4.03 16.30 2.41
N ILE A 26 -3.51 15.08 2.53
CA ILE A 26 -2.20 14.80 3.08
C ILE A 26 -1.15 15.04 1.99
N THR A 27 -0.08 15.77 2.31
CA THR A 27 1.04 16.01 1.39
C THR A 27 2.39 15.75 2.05
N GLY A 28 3.44 15.62 1.23
CA GLY A 28 4.81 15.40 1.72
C GLY A 28 4.98 14.09 2.47
N LEU A 29 4.11 13.11 2.21
CA LEU A 29 4.13 11.82 2.88
C LEU A 29 5.42 11.05 2.56
N ASN A 30 6.13 10.62 3.59
CA ASN A 30 7.23 9.68 3.51
C ASN A 30 7.08 8.66 4.64
N VAL A 31 6.96 7.39 4.28
CA VAL A 31 6.88 6.29 5.23
C VAL A 31 8.19 5.51 5.17
N GLU A 32 8.94 5.57 6.25
CA GLU A 32 10.22 4.88 6.41
C GLU A 32 10.06 3.68 7.33
N ILE A 33 10.47 2.51 6.85
CA ILE A 33 10.42 1.24 7.58
C ILE A 33 11.87 0.85 7.86
N THR A 34 12.22 0.73 9.13
CA THR A 34 13.55 0.28 9.58
C THR A 34 13.47 -1.15 10.08
N PHE A 35 14.57 -1.88 9.91
CA PHE A 35 14.67 -3.29 10.29
C PHE A 35 15.72 -3.44 11.40
N ALA A 36 15.29 -3.43 12.67
CA ALA A 36 16.18 -3.70 13.81
C ALA A 36 16.61 -5.18 13.87
N LYS A 37 15.73 -6.10 13.44
CA LYS A 37 16.04 -7.50 13.16
C LYS A 37 15.71 -7.79 11.70
N ALA A 38 16.43 -8.73 11.11
CA ALA A 38 16.14 -9.17 9.74
C ALA A 38 14.71 -9.68 9.65
N LEU A 39 13.98 -9.25 8.63
CA LEU A 39 12.70 -9.85 8.26
C LEU A 39 12.99 -11.10 7.44
N ILE A 40 12.49 -12.25 7.87
CA ILE A 40 12.71 -13.54 7.20
C ILE A 40 11.36 -14.21 6.96
N SER A 41 10.95 -14.30 5.69
CA SER A 41 9.75 -15.03 5.28
C SER A 41 10.04 -16.50 5.05
N THR A 42 9.17 -17.37 5.57
CA THR A 42 9.31 -18.83 5.49
C THR A 42 8.46 -19.46 4.40
N SER A 43 7.56 -18.70 3.76
CA SER A 43 6.59 -19.23 2.79
C SER A 43 6.55 -18.41 1.49
N ASN A 44 6.11 -17.16 1.56
CA ASN A 44 5.49 -16.46 0.42
C ASN A 44 6.05 -15.05 0.17
N GLY A 45 7.36 -14.81 0.37
CA GLY A 45 7.88 -13.43 0.25
C GLY A 45 7.27 -12.50 1.30
N PHE A 46 7.15 -11.21 1.01
CA PHE A 46 6.60 -10.20 1.91
C PHE A 46 6.09 -8.99 1.14
N GLY A 47 5.17 -8.23 1.75
CA GLY A 47 4.64 -6.97 1.23
C GLY A 47 4.60 -5.89 2.31
N PHE A 48 4.97 -4.66 1.92
CA PHE A 48 4.83 -3.44 2.71
C PHE A 48 3.85 -2.53 1.98
N GLN A 49 2.62 -2.47 2.47
CA GLN A 49 1.50 -1.86 1.76
C GLN A 49 1.12 -0.54 2.41
N LEU A 50 1.44 0.57 1.73
CA LEU A 50 0.93 1.89 2.08
C LEU A 50 -0.42 2.07 1.41
N ASN A 51 -1.50 1.99 2.19
CA ASN A 51 -2.87 2.12 1.73
C ASN A 51 -3.33 3.56 1.91
N GLY A 52 -3.45 4.30 0.81
CA GLY A 52 -3.94 5.67 0.78
C GLY A 52 -5.43 5.74 0.47
N TYR A 53 -6.19 6.49 1.28
CA TYR A 53 -7.64 6.60 1.18
C TYR A 53 -7.99 8.02 0.75
N ALA A 54 -8.61 8.15 -0.43
CA ALA A 54 -9.05 9.44 -0.93
C ALA A 54 -10.27 9.95 -0.17
N GLN A 55 -10.48 11.26 -0.22
CA GLN A 55 -11.68 11.88 0.32
C GLN A 55 -12.91 11.52 -0.52
N GLU A 56 -14.07 11.39 0.13
CA GLU A 56 -15.37 11.43 -0.53
C GLU A 56 -15.61 12.82 -1.12
N LEU A 57 -15.54 12.91 -2.45
CA LEU A 57 -15.81 14.14 -3.18
C LEU A 57 -17.07 13.97 -4.02
N SER A 58 -18.12 14.72 -3.67
CA SER A 58 -19.36 14.73 -4.43
C SER A 58 -19.09 15.19 -5.87
N GLY A 59 -19.45 14.35 -6.85
CA GLY A 59 -19.25 14.65 -8.27
C GLY A 59 -17.82 14.41 -8.78
N ALA A 60 -16.95 13.75 -8.01
CA ALA A 60 -15.66 13.30 -8.53
C ALA A 60 -15.87 12.41 -9.78
N PRO A 61 -15.05 12.57 -10.83
CA PRO A 61 -15.09 11.67 -11.98
C PRO A 61 -14.97 10.22 -11.54
N SER A 62 -15.69 9.31 -12.21
CA SER A 62 -15.63 7.87 -11.94
C SER A 62 -14.23 7.26 -12.16
N THR A 63 -13.29 8.01 -12.73
CA THR A 63 -11.88 7.64 -12.91
C THR A 63 -10.98 8.02 -11.75
N THR A 64 -11.48 8.82 -10.80
CA THR A 64 -10.71 9.27 -9.64
C THR A 64 -10.50 8.07 -8.71
N PRO A 65 -9.25 7.70 -8.38
CA PRO A 65 -9.04 6.61 -7.44
C PRO A 65 -9.49 7.03 -6.04
N ASN A 66 -10.21 6.13 -5.38
CA ASN A 66 -10.63 6.29 -3.99
C ASN A 66 -9.73 5.52 -3.02
N TRP A 67 -9.05 4.48 -3.53
CA TRP A 67 -8.05 3.72 -2.81
C TRP A 67 -6.78 3.64 -3.67
N GLN A 68 -5.65 4.01 -3.07
CA GLN A 68 -4.36 4.18 -3.73
C GLN A 68 -3.31 3.43 -2.93
N GLN A 69 -2.88 2.26 -3.41
CA GLN A 69 -1.88 1.45 -2.75
C GLN A 69 -0.51 1.63 -3.38
N TYR A 70 0.48 1.86 -2.52
CA TYR A 70 1.89 1.89 -2.90
C TYR A 70 2.60 0.80 -2.12
N VAL A 71 3.04 -0.25 -2.83
CA VAL A 71 3.55 -1.46 -2.21
C VAL A 71 5.02 -1.65 -2.53
N VAL A 72 5.80 -2.09 -1.55
CA VAL A 72 7.10 -2.71 -1.78
C VAL A 72 6.98 -4.19 -1.48
N PHE A 73 7.35 -5.06 -2.42
CA PHE A 73 7.18 -6.51 -2.22
C PHE A 73 8.26 -7.35 -2.91
N THR A 74 8.31 -8.63 -2.54
CA THR A 74 9.07 -9.67 -3.24
C THR A 74 8.19 -10.88 -3.48
N GLU A 75 8.32 -11.53 -4.63
CA GLU A 75 7.70 -12.83 -4.86
C GLU A 75 8.33 -13.96 -4.05
N PRO A 76 7.62 -15.08 -3.85
CA PRO A 76 8.15 -16.25 -3.15
C PRO A 76 9.41 -16.79 -3.83
N GLY A 77 10.55 -16.68 -3.14
CA GLY A 77 11.83 -17.18 -3.63
C GLY A 77 12.55 -16.27 -4.63
N ASP A 78 11.97 -15.14 -5.00
CA ASP A 78 12.65 -14.12 -5.82
C ASP A 78 13.59 -13.26 -4.94
N LYS A 79 14.62 -12.72 -5.57
CA LYS A 79 15.51 -11.71 -4.99
C LYS A 79 15.15 -10.30 -5.44
N THR A 80 14.30 -10.14 -6.45
CA THR A 80 13.92 -8.82 -6.94
C THR A 80 12.97 -8.16 -5.94
N LEU A 81 13.32 -6.95 -5.53
CA LEU A 81 12.46 -6.07 -4.74
C LEU A 81 11.75 -5.14 -5.71
N TYR A 82 10.43 -5.21 -5.72
CA TYR A 82 9.56 -4.45 -6.60
C TYR A 82 8.85 -3.33 -5.86
N GLY A 83 8.53 -2.26 -6.59
CA GLY A 83 7.56 -1.24 -6.21
C GLY A 83 6.31 -1.39 -7.07
N ILE A 84 5.14 -1.47 -6.45
CA ILE A 84 3.83 -1.57 -7.10
C ILE A 84 3.00 -0.33 -6.82
N ILE A 85 2.41 0.22 -7.88
CA ILE A 85 1.31 1.17 -7.79
C ILE A 85 0.04 0.41 -8.13
N ASP A 86 -0.87 0.37 -7.19
CA ASP A 86 -2.17 -0.27 -7.34
C ASP A 86 -3.30 0.69 -6.91
N ASN A 87 -3.94 1.32 -7.90
CA ASN A 87 -4.98 2.32 -7.67
C ASN A 87 -6.33 1.79 -8.12
N TRP A 88 -7.37 2.03 -7.31
CA TRP A 88 -8.70 1.48 -7.48
C TRP A 88 -9.78 2.56 -7.46
N LYS A 89 -10.86 2.33 -8.22
CA LYS A 89 -12.13 3.04 -8.02
C LYS A 89 -12.78 2.55 -6.72
N GLY A 90 -13.35 3.45 -5.93
CA GLY A 90 -13.90 3.14 -4.59
C GLY A 90 -15.30 2.58 -4.60
N THR A 91 -16.18 3.12 -5.43
CA THR A 91 -17.53 2.57 -5.56
C THR A 91 -17.62 1.71 -6.81
N VAL A 92 -17.52 0.41 -6.61
CA VAL A 92 -17.80 -0.61 -7.62
C VAL A 92 -18.95 -1.48 -7.10
N PRO A 93 -19.87 -1.96 -7.97
CA PRO A 93 -20.90 -2.91 -7.56
C PRO A 93 -20.29 -4.08 -6.77
N ALA A 94 -21.00 -4.58 -5.75
CA ALA A 94 -20.52 -5.71 -4.95
C ALA A 94 -20.14 -6.90 -5.85
N GLY A 95 -18.93 -7.43 -5.65
CA GLY A 95 -18.38 -8.52 -6.48
C GLY A 95 -17.77 -8.07 -7.81
N THR A 96 -17.61 -6.76 -8.03
CA THR A 96 -16.83 -6.22 -9.15
C THR A 96 -15.62 -5.46 -8.61
N ASP A 97 -14.59 -5.39 -9.44
CA ASP A 97 -13.32 -4.71 -9.17
C ASP A 97 -13.05 -3.77 -10.35
N ALA A 98 -12.72 -2.51 -10.09
CA ALA A 98 -12.33 -1.56 -11.14
C ALA A 98 -11.00 -0.91 -10.81
N GLN A 99 -9.96 -1.71 -10.99
CA GLN A 99 -8.57 -1.29 -10.92
C GLN A 99 -8.27 -0.27 -12.04
N ILE A 100 -7.62 0.82 -11.67
CA ILE A 100 -7.25 1.92 -12.56
C ILE A 100 -5.78 1.77 -12.98
N ILE A 101 -4.90 1.46 -12.05
CA ILE A 101 -3.47 1.23 -12.29
C ILE A 101 -3.09 -0.07 -11.59
N ASN A 102 -2.35 -0.92 -12.30
CA ASN A 102 -1.58 -2.02 -11.72
C ASN A 102 -0.23 -2.01 -12.41
N SER A 103 0.76 -1.40 -11.78
CA SER A 103 2.06 -1.22 -12.40
C SER A 103 3.17 -1.60 -11.46
N GLU A 104 4.09 -2.38 -12.01
CA GLU A 104 5.27 -2.90 -11.33
C GLU A 104 6.54 -2.26 -11.86
N SER A 105 7.46 -2.00 -10.94
CA SER A 105 8.79 -1.48 -11.24
C SER A 105 9.84 -2.14 -10.35
N THR A 106 11.01 -2.44 -10.91
CA THR A 106 12.12 -2.96 -10.11
C THR A 106 12.78 -1.84 -9.32
N ILE A 107 12.94 -2.05 -8.01
CA ILE A 107 13.72 -1.17 -7.13
C ILE A 107 15.18 -1.62 -7.13
N THR A 108 15.41 -2.90 -6.83
CA THR A 108 16.75 -3.50 -6.72
C THR A 108 16.68 -5.02 -6.68
N THR A 109 17.83 -5.69 -6.68
CA THR A 109 17.98 -7.09 -6.29
C THR A 109 18.54 -7.20 -4.87
N LEU A 110 17.90 -8.02 -4.03
CA LEU A 110 18.32 -8.38 -2.69
C LEU A 110 19.45 -9.43 -2.72
N ALA A 111 20.26 -9.47 -1.66
CA ALA A 111 21.32 -10.48 -1.54
C ALA A 111 20.74 -11.91 -1.39
N THR A 112 19.69 -12.04 -0.58
CA THR A 112 19.02 -13.29 -0.23
C THR A 112 17.53 -13.15 -0.48
N ALA A 113 16.94 -14.14 -1.14
CA ALA A 113 15.49 -14.17 -1.35
C ALA A 113 14.75 -14.21 -0.01
N ASN A 114 13.51 -13.70 0.03
CA ASN A 114 12.66 -13.71 1.22
C ASN A 114 13.26 -13.07 2.48
N THR A 115 14.31 -12.23 2.33
CA THR A 115 15.03 -11.65 3.45
C THR A 115 15.28 -10.15 3.25
N ILE A 116 14.84 -9.34 4.22
CA ILE A 116 15.37 -7.98 4.41
C ILE A 116 16.35 -8.01 5.58
N PRO A 117 17.63 -7.66 5.39
CA PRO A 117 18.62 -7.75 6.46
C PRO A 117 18.40 -6.69 7.54
N ALA A 118 18.86 -6.98 8.76
CA ALA A 118 18.88 -6.00 9.85
C ALA A 118 19.76 -4.79 9.48
N GLY A 119 19.32 -3.59 9.84
CA GLY A 119 19.95 -2.31 9.52
C GLY A 119 19.56 -1.75 8.15
N ALA A 120 18.73 -2.44 7.37
CA ALA A 120 18.18 -1.90 6.14
C ALA A 120 17.06 -0.89 6.41
N THR A 121 16.74 -0.07 5.41
CA THR A 121 15.52 0.74 5.38
C THR A 121 14.78 0.60 4.06
N ILE A 122 13.46 0.74 4.12
CA ILE A 122 12.57 0.91 2.97
C ILE A 122 11.82 2.22 3.13
N ASN A 123 11.77 3.04 2.09
CA ASN A 123 10.96 4.26 2.06
C ASN A 123 9.95 4.19 0.92
N ILE A 124 8.70 4.54 1.23
CA ILE A 124 7.62 4.72 0.26
C ILE A 124 7.19 6.19 0.35
N ALA A 125 7.43 6.96 -0.70
CA ALA A 125 7.21 8.41 -0.71
C ALA A 125 6.36 8.82 -1.92
N PRO A 126 5.03 8.92 -1.77
CA PRO A 126 4.17 9.50 -2.80
C PRO A 126 4.61 10.93 -3.17
N ILE A 127 4.51 11.25 -4.46
CA ILE A 127 4.87 12.56 -5.03
C ILE A 127 3.58 13.34 -5.21
N PHE A 128 3.54 14.56 -4.68
CA PHE A 128 2.35 15.41 -4.69
C PHE A 128 2.53 16.57 -5.67
N SER A 129 1.47 16.90 -6.39
CA SER A 129 1.41 18.14 -7.17
C SER A 129 1.17 19.37 -6.27
N SER A 130 1.18 20.55 -6.88
CA SER A 130 0.74 21.81 -6.24
C SER A 130 -0.74 21.83 -5.84
N THR A 131 -1.56 20.93 -6.37
CA THR A 131 -2.98 20.77 -6.02
C THR A 131 -3.21 19.62 -5.04
N SER A 132 -2.14 19.11 -4.41
CA SER A 132 -2.18 18.07 -3.37
C SER A 132 -2.66 16.69 -3.84
N VAL A 133 -2.74 16.45 -5.14
CA VAL A 133 -3.00 15.10 -5.69
C VAL A 133 -1.70 14.33 -5.82
N ILE A 134 -1.76 12.99 -5.72
CA ILE A 134 -0.59 12.15 -5.96
C ILE A 134 -0.38 12.01 -7.48
N THR A 135 0.83 12.33 -7.95
CA THR A 135 1.24 12.26 -9.36
C THR A 135 2.31 11.21 -9.62
N GLY A 136 2.77 10.53 -8.56
CA GLY A 136 3.80 9.51 -8.66
C GLY A 136 4.23 9.00 -7.30
N VAL A 137 5.28 8.21 -7.27
CA VAL A 137 5.86 7.66 -6.04
C VAL A 137 7.34 7.39 -6.24
N THR A 138 8.11 7.60 -5.17
CA THR A 138 9.49 7.16 -5.07
C THR A 138 9.59 6.03 -4.06
N TYR A 139 10.11 4.89 -4.51
CA TYR A 139 10.50 3.78 -3.65
C TYR A 139 12.00 3.80 -3.44
N THR A 140 12.43 3.65 -2.19
CA THR A 140 13.86 3.57 -1.85
C THR A 140 14.13 2.36 -0.98
N TYR A 141 15.17 1.59 -1.31
CA TYR A 141 15.73 0.57 -0.44
C TYR A 141 17.18 0.93 -0.12
N THR A 142 17.52 1.01 1.17
CA THR A 142 18.89 1.23 1.62
C THR A 142 19.39 -0.03 2.33
N PRO A 143 20.38 -0.76 1.78
CA PRO A 143 20.96 -1.89 2.47
C PRO A 143 21.78 -1.43 3.69
N PRO A 144 22.05 -2.32 4.66
CA PRO A 144 22.80 -1.97 5.88
C PRO A 144 24.19 -1.45 5.52
N GLY A 145 24.48 -0.19 5.89
CA GLY A 145 25.77 0.46 5.61
C GLY A 145 26.08 0.71 4.13
N GLY A 146 25.12 0.49 3.22
CA GLY A 146 25.30 0.68 1.79
C GLY A 146 24.52 1.86 1.22
N THR A 147 24.64 2.05 -0.09
CA THR A 147 23.99 3.15 -0.81
C THR A 147 22.54 2.83 -1.14
N ALA A 148 21.67 3.82 -0.95
CA ALA A 148 20.27 3.78 -1.35
C ALA A 148 20.09 3.41 -2.84
N LYS A 149 19.10 2.56 -3.11
CA LYS A 149 18.60 2.19 -4.44
C LYS A 149 17.20 2.76 -4.57
N THR A 150 16.99 3.57 -5.61
CA THR A 150 15.77 4.36 -5.77
C THR A 150 15.12 4.04 -7.09
N ASN A 151 13.81 3.87 -7.08
CA ASN A 151 12.97 3.85 -8.27
C ASN A 151 11.90 4.94 -8.12
N THR A 152 11.66 5.72 -9.17
CA THR A 152 10.62 6.75 -9.17
C THR A 152 9.73 6.56 -10.38
N VAL A 153 8.42 6.52 -10.14
CA VAL A 153 7.39 6.32 -11.17
C VAL A 153 6.46 7.52 -11.16
N THR A 154 6.21 8.10 -12.33
CA THR A 154 5.19 9.14 -12.54
C THR A 154 3.93 8.48 -13.08
N LEU A 155 2.76 8.79 -12.51
CA LEU A 155 1.50 8.14 -12.88
C LEU A 155 1.19 8.30 -14.37
N THR A 156 1.39 9.50 -14.96
CA THR A 156 1.13 9.76 -16.39
C THR A 156 2.04 9.00 -17.36
N SER A 157 3.10 8.35 -16.87
CA SER A 157 3.93 7.46 -17.70
C SER A 157 3.28 6.08 -17.90
N LEU A 158 2.32 5.74 -17.04
CA LEU A 158 1.66 4.44 -16.99
C LEU A 158 0.43 4.39 -17.90
N ASP A 159 0.04 3.18 -18.25
CA ASP A 159 -1.21 2.91 -18.94
C ASP A 159 -2.32 2.66 -17.91
N VAL A 160 -3.54 3.06 -18.25
CA VAL A 160 -4.74 2.66 -17.52
C VAL A 160 -4.87 1.15 -17.64
N TYR A 161 -5.07 0.48 -16.51
CA TYR A 161 -5.04 -0.97 -16.39
C TYR A 161 -5.94 -1.66 -17.43
N GLY A 162 -5.37 -2.65 -18.11
CA GLY A 162 -6.07 -3.41 -19.15
C GLY A 162 -6.23 -2.67 -20.49
N THR A 163 -5.62 -1.50 -20.67
CA THR A 163 -5.68 -0.70 -21.90
C THR A 163 -4.29 -0.24 -22.36
N SER A 164 -4.20 0.40 -23.53
CA SER A 164 -3.00 1.10 -24.02
C SER A 164 -3.08 2.63 -23.85
N LYS A 165 -4.11 3.10 -23.14
CA LYS A 165 -4.36 4.54 -22.94
C LYS A 165 -3.59 5.02 -21.73
N LYS A 166 -2.98 6.20 -21.84
CA LYS A 166 -2.18 6.76 -20.75
C LYS A 166 -3.05 7.27 -19.61
N VAL A 167 -2.53 7.12 -18.40
CA VAL A 167 -3.03 7.82 -17.23
C VAL A 167 -2.86 9.33 -17.46
N THR A 168 -3.90 10.08 -17.11
CA THR A 168 -3.95 11.55 -17.16
C THR A 168 -4.25 12.11 -15.77
N ALA A 169 -4.27 13.44 -15.62
CA ALA A 169 -4.65 14.10 -14.37
C ALA A 169 -6.06 13.71 -13.86
N ALA A 170 -6.94 13.20 -14.73
CA ALA A 170 -8.27 12.70 -14.34
C ALA A 170 -8.24 11.42 -13.48
N TYR A 171 -7.07 10.81 -13.33
CA TYR A 171 -6.81 9.60 -12.54
C TYR A 171 -5.92 9.88 -11.32
N GLU A 172 -5.63 11.15 -11.06
CA GLU A 172 -4.88 11.59 -9.88
C GLU A 172 -5.86 12.02 -8.79
N SER A 173 -5.55 11.71 -7.53
CA SER A 173 -6.45 11.96 -6.40
C SER A 173 -5.66 12.32 -5.15
N PRO A 174 -6.16 13.22 -4.28
CA PRO A 174 -5.55 13.42 -2.97
C PRO A 174 -5.84 12.21 -2.08
N ILE A 175 -5.04 12.03 -1.03
CA ILE A 175 -5.36 11.12 0.09
C ILE A 175 -5.67 11.94 1.33
N SER A 176 -6.62 11.50 2.14
CA SER A 176 -7.05 12.17 3.38
C SER A 176 -6.79 11.32 4.63
N ALA A 177 -6.55 10.03 4.44
CA ALA A 177 -6.11 9.09 5.45
C ALA A 177 -5.22 8.02 4.83
N PHE A 178 -4.44 7.33 5.65
CA PHE A 178 -3.67 6.17 5.23
C PHE A 178 -3.43 5.17 6.36
N THR A 179 -3.10 3.94 5.98
CA THR A 179 -2.56 2.90 6.86
C THR A 179 -1.28 2.32 6.24
N LEU A 180 -0.42 1.71 7.06
CA LEU A 180 0.67 0.86 6.57
C LEU A 180 0.53 -0.53 7.18
N ASN A 181 0.56 -1.55 6.31
CA ASN A 181 0.54 -2.95 6.70
C ASN A 181 1.78 -3.70 6.20
N ILE A 182 2.32 -4.58 7.04
CA ILE A 182 3.41 -5.51 6.73
C ILE A 182 2.81 -6.90 6.70
N VAL A 183 2.64 -7.45 5.50
CA VAL A 183 1.81 -8.63 5.21
C VAL A 183 2.53 -9.58 4.24
N GLY A 184 1.85 -10.64 3.80
CA GLY A 184 2.30 -11.47 2.68
C GLY A 184 2.53 -10.68 1.39
N ASP A 185 2.96 -11.38 0.35
CA ASP A 185 3.26 -10.81 -0.97
C ASP A 185 2.02 -10.19 -1.64
N TYR A 186 1.20 -10.98 -2.34
CA TYR A 186 0.07 -10.51 -3.15
C TYR A 186 -1.02 -11.59 -3.27
N ASP A 187 -2.18 -11.25 -3.85
CA ASP A 187 -3.34 -12.14 -4.10
C ASP A 187 -4.01 -12.72 -2.83
N GLY A 188 -3.95 -11.97 -1.74
CA GLY A 188 -4.51 -12.35 -0.44
C GLY A 188 -3.72 -13.45 0.26
N ASN A 189 -2.42 -13.58 -0.05
CA ASN A 189 -1.55 -14.56 0.60
C ASN A 189 -1.19 -14.16 2.04
N ASP A 190 -1.01 -15.18 2.87
CA ASP A 190 -0.57 -15.01 4.25
C ASP A 190 0.97 -15.04 4.32
N GLY A 191 1.54 -14.00 4.93
CA GLY A 191 2.94 -13.89 5.27
C GLY A 191 3.25 -14.63 6.58
N VAL A 192 4.14 -15.61 6.52
CA VAL A 192 4.66 -16.29 7.72
C VAL A 192 6.11 -15.89 7.91
N PHE A 193 6.37 -15.10 8.95
CA PHE A 193 7.70 -14.60 9.26
C PHE A 193 8.28 -15.33 10.48
N SER A 194 9.56 -15.69 10.38
CA SER A 194 10.30 -16.34 11.49
C SER A 194 11.13 -15.35 12.32
N SER A 195 11.37 -14.16 11.77
CA SER A 195 12.11 -13.06 12.39
C SER A 195 11.66 -11.75 11.77
N GLY A 196 11.73 -10.67 12.53
CA GLY A 196 11.49 -9.31 12.06
C GLY A 196 11.11 -8.41 13.22
N SER A 197 11.67 -7.20 13.25
CA SER A 197 11.24 -6.13 14.13
C SER A 197 11.89 -4.83 13.70
N GLY A 198 11.29 -3.70 14.05
CA GLY A 198 11.89 -2.39 13.85
C GLY A 198 10.91 -1.27 14.11
N THR A 199 11.03 -0.18 13.35
CA THR A 199 10.14 0.97 13.45
C THR A 199 9.58 1.37 12.09
N ILE A 200 8.40 1.97 12.12
CA ILE A 200 7.82 2.70 11.01
C ILE A 200 7.80 4.17 11.42
N VAL A 201 8.37 5.04 10.60
CA VAL A 201 8.35 6.49 10.78
C VAL A 201 7.52 7.10 9.67
N TYR A 202 6.40 7.71 10.06
CA TYR A 202 5.52 8.44 9.18
C TYR A 202 5.88 9.92 9.26
N LYS A 203 6.15 10.55 8.12
CA LYS A 203 6.34 11.99 8.00
C LYS A 203 5.37 12.57 7.00
N ALA A 204 4.79 13.73 7.29
CA ALA A 204 3.96 14.51 6.37
C ALA A 204 4.27 16.01 6.56
N THR A 205 3.79 16.85 5.64
CA THR A 205 3.95 18.31 5.76
C THR A 205 3.12 18.87 6.92
N GLN A 206 1.95 18.27 7.14
CA GLN A 206 0.96 18.68 8.13
C GLN A 206 0.88 17.67 9.29
N PRO A 207 0.43 18.10 10.48
CA PRO A 207 0.18 17.21 11.60
C PRO A 207 -0.78 16.08 11.26
N LEU A 208 -0.50 14.87 11.78
CA LEU A 208 -1.37 13.71 11.62
C LEU A 208 -1.99 13.33 12.96
N THR A 209 -3.28 12.96 12.90
CA THR A 209 -4.05 12.38 13.99
C THR A 209 -4.09 10.86 13.83
N VAL A 210 -3.99 10.15 14.95
CA VAL A 210 -4.09 8.69 15.04
C VAL A 210 -5.53 8.30 15.32
N LEU A 211 -6.11 7.46 14.47
CA LEU A 211 -7.52 7.04 14.51
C LEU A 211 -7.62 5.51 14.53
N THR A 212 -8.64 5.01 15.22
CA THR A 212 -8.89 3.56 15.42
C THR A 212 -9.86 2.96 14.42
N LYS A 213 -10.50 3.82 13.62
CA LYS A 213 -11.48 3.46 12.61
C LYS A 213 -11.17 4.25 11.36
N GLU A 214 -11.57 3.68 10.23
CA GLU A 214 -11.59 4.41 8.99
C GLU A 214 -12.44 5.69 9.13
N PRO A 215 -11.93 6.86 8.70
CA PRO A 215 -12.68 8.10 8.84
C PRO A 215 -13.91 8.13 7.91
N THR A 216 -15.03 8.67 8.38
CA THR A 216 -16.28 8.71 7.59
C THR A 216 -16.23 9.62 6.34
N TYR A 217 -15.13 10.33 6.14
CA TYR A 217 -14.88 11.19 4.98
C TYR A 217 -14.01 10.52 3.91
N THR A 218 -13.58 9.27 4.11
CA THR A 218 -12.90 8.49 3.07
C THR A 218 -13.89 7.76 2.18
N ALA A 219 -13.52 7.61 0.90
CA ALA A 219 -14.42 7.10 -0.14
C ALA A 219 -14.38 5.59 -0.38
N PHE A 220 -13.48 4.93 0.32
CA PHE A 220 -13.39 3.50 0.40
C PHE A 220 -13.80 3.09 1.82
N GLN A 221 -14.19 1.84 2.03
CA GLN A 221 -14.59 1.35 3.37
C GLN A 221 -14.10 -0.08 3.59
N ASP A 222 -12.87 -0.34 3.12
CA ASP A 222 -12.32 -1.68 2.97
C ASP A 222 -10.78 -1.61 3.14
N GLY A 223 -10.10 -2.74 3.09
CA GLY A 223 -8.67 -2.83 3.33
C GLY A 223 -7.97 -3.88 2.49
N THR A 224 -6.76 -4.22 2.89
CA THR A 224 -5.99 -5.26 2.22
C THR A 224 -6.42 -6.66 2.65
N GLY A 225 -6.50 -7.57 1.68
CA GLY A 225 -6.79 -8.98 1.90
C GLY A 225 -5.58 -9.81 2.33
N GLU A 226 -4.34 -9.34 2.14
CA GLU A 226 -3.14 -10.07 2.59
C GLU A 226 -2.98 -10.00 4.10
N THR A 227 -2.52 -11.09 4.73
CA THR A 227 -2.33 -11.16 6.19
C THR A 227 -0.89 -11.49 6.57
N ALA A 228 -0.51 -11.35 7.84
CA ALA A 228 0.73 -11.92 8.37
C ALA A 228 0.73 -12.03 9.91
N ASN A 229 1.73 -12.72 10.46
CA ASN A 229 2.02 -12.75 11.90
C ASN A 229 2.79 -11.51 12.42
N THR A 230 2.58 -10.35 11.79
CA THR A 230 3.14 -9.07 12.24
C THR A 230 2.27 -8.45 13.33
N VAL A 231 2.91 -7.74 14.26
CA VAL A 231 2.25 -6.97 15.33
C VAL A 231 2.83 -5.56 15.38
N TYR A 232 1.97 -4.57 15.62
CA TYR A 232 2.35 -3.17 15.71
C TYR A 232 2.27 -2.67 17.16
N GLY A 233 3.16 -1.76 17.52
CA GLY A 233 3.10 -1.05 18.78
C GLY A 233 1.98 -0.02 18.80
N GLU A 234 1.53 0.33 19.99
CA GLU A 234 0.57 1.42 20.18
C GLU A 234 1.17 2.76 19.76
N LEU A 235 0.33 3.60 19.14
CA LEU A 235 0.69 4.96 18.80
C LEU A 235 0.20 5.92 19.89
N PRO A 236 1.00 6.94 20.25
CA PRO A 236 0.55 7.98 21.16
C PRO A 236 -0.59 8.79 20.51
N VAL A 237 -1.43 9.40 21.34
CA VAL A 237 -2.29 10.50 20.85
C VAL A 237 -1.35 11.55 20.24
N SER A 238 -1.55 11.84 18.97
CA SER A 238 -0.63 12.66 18.18
C SER A 238 -1.36 13.73 17.40
N ASN A 239 -0.71 14.88 17.29
CA ASN A 239 -0.98 15.94 16.32
C ASN A 239 0.39 16.41 15.81
N SER A 240 1.14 15.48 15.22
CA SER A 240 2.55 15.65 14.86
C SER A 240 2.76 15.36 13.38
N ALA A 241 3.61 16.15 12.74
CA ALA A 241 4.08 15.91 11.38
C ALA A 241 5.03 14.69 11.29
N THR A 242 5.45 14.14 12.43
CA THR A 242 6.23 12.90 12.52
C THR A 242 5.68 11.99 13.60
N ILE A 243 5.36 10.75 13.22
CA ILE A 243 4.85 9.70 14.11
C ILE A 243 5.73 8.47 13.95
N THR A 244 6.06 7.81 15.05
CA THR A 244 6.86 6.58 15.04
C THR A 244 6.10 5.45 15.70
N GLN A 245 5.98 4.33 14.99
CA GLN A 245 5.40 3.08 15.48
C GLN A 245 6.48 2.00 15.54
N THR A 246 6.47 1.15 16.56
CA THR A 246 7.29 -0.07 16.55
C THR A 246 6.53 -1.18 15.84
N TRP A 247 7.25 -2.16 15.30
CA TRP A 247 6.64 -3.40 14.79
C TRP A 247 7.53 -4.60 15.11
N SER A 248 6.93 -5.78 15.19
CA SER A 248 7.65 -7.03 15.35
C SER A 248 6.88 -8.20 14.74
N VAL A 249 7.55 -9.34 14.63
CA VAL A 249 6.93 -10.61 14.29
C VAL A 249 6.54 -11.33 15.57
N SER A 250 5.29 -11.79 15.66
CA SER A 250 4.82 -12.61 16.77
C SER A 250 5.21 -14.07 16.57
N SER A 251 5.67 -14.71 17.65
CA SER A 251 5.90 -16.16 17.70
C SER A 251 4.64 -16.97 18.00
N GLU A 252 3.56 -16.29 18.42
CA GLU A 252 2.25 -16.92 18.54
C GLU A 252 1.72 -17.21 17.12
N ALA A 253 0.87 -18.22 16.96
CA ALA A 253 0.21 -18.48 15.68
C ALA A 253 -0.34 -17.14 15.14
N PRO A 254 -0.24 -16.84 13.82
CA PRO A 254 -0.77 -15.60 13.29
C PRO A 254 -2.16 -15.45 13.87
N ALA A 255 -2.40 -14.35 14.58
CA ALA A 255 -3.75 -14.03 14.94
C ALA A 255 -4.45 -13.96 13.57
N ASN A 256 -5.28 -14.97 13.29
CA ASN A 256 -6.18 -14.98 12.15
C ASN A 256 -7.22 -13.91 12.47
N PHE A 257 -6.79 -12.66 12.45
CA PHE A 257 -7.60 -11.60 11.93
C PHE A 257 -7.87 -12.10 10.53
N GLY A 258 -9.06 -12.65 10.28
CA GLY A 258 -9.44 -13.11 8.95
C GLY A 258 -9.15 -12.00 7.94
N PRO A 259 -9.28 -12.27 6.62
CA PRO A 259 -9.20 -11.16 5.68
C PRO A 259 -10.11 -10.07 6.24
N ALA A 260 -9.61 -8.82 6.28
CA ALA A 260 -10.56 -7.71 6.30
C ALA A 260 -11.57 -8.03 5.18
N VAL A 261 -12.82 -7.59 5.28
CA VAL A 261 -13.55 -7.42 4.01
C VAL A 261 -12.59 -6.57 3.18
N GLY A 262 -11.99 -7.17 2.15
CA GLY A 262 -10.59 -6.97 1.82
C GLY A 262 -10.36 -7.32 0.37
N HIS A 263 -9.89 -6.36 -0.42
CA HIS A 263 -9.56 -6.60 -1.81
C HIS A 263 -8.21 -7.33 -1.91
N LYS A 264 -8.19 -8.42 -2.69
CA LYS A 264 -6.96 -9.14 -3.00
C LYS A 264 -6.15 -8.33 -3.99
N LEU A 265 -4.86 -8.14 -3.74
CA LEU A 265 -3.98 -7.56 -4.74
C LEU A 265 -3.96 -8.46 -5.98
N PRO A 266 -4.37 -7.97 -7.16
CA PRO A 266 -4.29 -8.74 -8.37
C PRO A 266 -2.83 -9.01 -8.71
N ILE A 267 -2.59 -10.22 -9.22
CA ILE A 267 -1.26 -10.74 -9.54
C ILE A 267 -0.51 -9.74 -10.44
N PRO A 268 0.65 -9.19 -9.99
CA PRO A 268 1.43 -8.30 -10.82
C PRO A 268 2.08 -9.05 -12.01
N SER A 269 2.64 -8.30 -12.97
CA SER A 269 3.12 -8.85 -14.23
C SER A 269 4.20 -9.91 -14.09
N SER A 270 5.18 -9.72 -13.19
CA SER A 270 6.23 -10.71 -12.93
C SER A 270 5.63 -12.02 -12.38
N ALA A 271 4.64 -11.88 -11.51
CA ALA A 271 4.00 -12.99 -10.81
C ALA A 271 3.06 -13.81 -11.72
N ALA A 272 2.54 -13.18 -12.78
CA ALA A 272 1.76 -13.85 -13.81
C ALA A 272 2.63 -14.75 -14.71
N GLN A 273 3.93 -14.48 -14.83
CA GLN A 273 4.85 -15.28 -15.66
C GLN A 273 5.25 -16.60 -14.98
N SER A 274 5.29 -16.64 -13.64
CA SER A 274 5.64 -17.86 -12.87
C SER A 274 4.45 -18.84 -12.72
N LYS A 275 3.21 -18.34 -12.73
CA LYS A 275 1.98 -19.16 -12.68
C LYS A 275 1.41 -19.44 -14.07
N ARG A 276 2.09 -20.25 -14.90
CA ARG A 276 1.42 -20.91 -16.04
C ARG A 276 0.56 -22.09 -15.56
N SER A 277 -0.58 -21.77 -14.97
CA SER A 277 -1.73 -22.65 -14.82
C SER A 277 -3.00 -21.81 -15.06
N ALA A 278 -3.98 -22.41 -15.75
CA ALA A 278 -5.08 -21.75 -16.46
C ALA A 278 -5.76 -20.59 -15.71
N PRO A 279 -6.20 -19.52 -16.43
CA PRO A 279 -6.81 -18.36 -15.80
C PRO A 279 -8.09 -18.77 -15.07
N ILE A 280 -8.15 -18.47 -13.77
CA ILE A 280 -9.41 -18.48 -13.01
C ILE A 280 -10.26 -17.33 -13.59
N PRO A 281 -11.50 -17.59 -14.03
CA PRO A 281 -12.36 -16.53 -14.56
C PRO A 281 -12.81 -15.63 -13.41
N ARG A 282 -12.10 -14.52 -13.19
CA ARG A 282 -12.64 -13.37 -12.43
C ARG A 282 -13.31 -12.42 -13.41
N HIS A 283 -14.51 -11.97 -13.08
CA HIS A 283 -15.26 -11.01 -13.89
C HIS A 283 -14.67 -9.62 -13.69
N ILE A 284 -13.52 -9.35 -14.34
CA ILE A 284 -12.90 -8.03 -14.40
C ILE A 284 -13.81 -7.16 -15.28
N VAL A 285 -14.44 -6.14 -14.69
CA VAL A 285 -15.12 -5.11 -15.47
C VAL A 285 -14.03 -4.24 -16.09
N ARG A 286 -13.60 -4.60 -17.29
CA ARG A 286 -12.67 -3.79 -18.07
C ARG A 286 -13.37 -2.47 -18.39
N MET A 287 -12.68 -1.35 -18.15
CA MET A 287 -13.13 -0.06 -18.63
C MET A 287 -13.31 -0.17 -20.15
N ASN A 288 -14.54 -0.04 -20.63
CA ASN A 288 -14.78 -0.06 -22.08
C ASN A 288 -14.28 1.26 -22.68
N GLU A 289 -13.95 1.25 -23.98
CA GLU A 289 -13.34 2.41 -24.63
C GLU A 289 -14.21 3.68 -24.58
N GLU A 290 -15.53 3.51 -24.44
CA GLU A 290 -16.53 4.58 -24.38
C GLU A 290 -16.45 5.40 -23.07
N GLU A 291 -16.22 4.76 -21.91
CA GLU A 291 -16.03 5.46 -20.63
C GLU A 291 -14.79 6.38 -20.67
N TYR A 292 -13.72 5.95 -21.32
CA TYR A 292 -12.50 6.77 -21.46
C TYR A 292 -12.73 8.02 -22.33
N GLU A 293 -13.52 7.91 -23.39
CA GLU A 293 -13.80 9.04 -24.28
C GLU A 293 -14.73 10.08 -23.65
N GLN A 294 -15.61 9.66 -22.74
CA GLN A 294 -16.50 10.59 -22.03
C GLN A 294 -15.76 11.41 -20.96
N VAL A 295 -14.78 10.82 -20.28
CA VAL A 295 -14.03 11.49 -19.20
C VAL A 295 -13.03 12.53 -19.73
N ASN A 296 -12.47 12.33 -20.93
CA ASN A 296 -11.45 13.20 -21.51
C ASN A 296 -12.01 14.26 -22.49
N LYS A 297 -13.33 14.52 -22.47
CA LYS A 297 -13.99 15.52 -23.34
C LYS A 297 -14.22 16.89 -22.69
N ALA A 298 -13.59 17.19 -21.55
CA ALA A 298 -13.67 18.49 -20.88
C ALA A 298 -12.32 19.23 -20.92
#